data_AF-A0A9E4UE58-F1
#
_entry.id   AF-A0A9E4UE58-F1
#
_cell.length_a   1.000
_cell.length_b   1.000
_cell.length_c   1.000
_cell.angle_alpha   90.00
_cell.angle_beta   90.00
_cell.angle_gamma   90.00
#
_symmetry.space_group_name_H-M   'P 1'
#
loop_
_entity.id
_entity.type
_entity.pdbx_description
1 polymer ?
#
loop_
_entity_poly.entity_id
_entity_poly.type
_entity_poly.pdbx_seq_one_letter_code
_entity_poly.pdbx_strand_id
1 'polypeptide(L)' 'MNKQDLSIGFIGVGVLGKGLPLALAAQGYRVVAAFSRRLNSAQWLASRIPGCAAVESAQELADSVDLV' A
#
# COMPACT_ATOMS: atom_id res chain seq x y z
N MET A 1 -16.24 -11.96 -4.71
CA MET A 1 -14.94 -11.67 -4.07
C MET A 1 -15.16 -10.54 -3.10
N ASN A 2 -14.91 -10.75 -1.82
CA ASN A 2 -15.03 -9.70 -0.80
C ASN A 2 -13.85 -8.74 -0.92
N LYS A 3 -14.04 -7.47 -0.54
CA LYS A 3 -12.99 -6.44 -0.57
C LYS A 3 -11.76 -6.77 0.28
N GLN A 4 -11.88 -7.74 1.18
CA GLN A 4 -10.86 -8.18 2.13
C GLN A 4 -10.08 -9.43 1.67
N ASP A 5 -10.53 -10.07 0.58
CA ASP A 5 -9.92 -11.30 0.06
C ASP A 5 -8.67 -11.01 -0.78
N LEU A 6 -8.54 -9.78 -1.29
CA LEU A 6 -7.44 -9.35 -2.17
C LEU A 6 -6.52 -8.39 -1.41
N SER A 7 -5.26 -8.80 -1.23
CA SER A 7 -4.22 -7.94 -0.67
C SER A 7 -3.67 -6.99 -1.73
N ILE A 8 -3.66 -5.69 -1.41
CA ILE A 8 -3.25 -4.63 -2.34
C ILE A 8 -1.99 -3.96 -1.79
N GLY A 9 -0.95 -3.90 -2.62
CA GLY A 9 0.25 -3.12 -2.40
C GLY A 9 0.25 -1.85 -3.26
N PHE A 10 1.09 -0.87 -2.93
CA PHE A 10 1.29 0.31 -3.75
C PHE A 10 2.77 0.63 -3.94
N ILE A 11 3.19 0.78 -5.20
CA ILE A 11 4.51 1.30 -5.57
C ILE A 11 4.39 2.76 -6.03
N GLY A 12 5.14 3.66 -5.38
CA GLY A 12 5.19 5.06 -5.78
C GLY A 12 4.20 5.97 -5.04
N VAL A 13 4.40 6.07 -3.72
CA VAL A 13 3.61 6.88 -2.78
C VAL A 13 4.07 8.35 -2.78
N GLY A 14 4.01 8.96 -3.96
CA GLY A 14 4.32 10.37 -4.19
C GLY A 14 3.17 11.31 -3.82
N VAL A 15 3.18 12.54 -4.35
CA VAL A 15 2.07 13.50 -4.17
C VAL A 15 0.76 12.93 -4.72
N LEU A 16 0.82 12.31 -5.90
CA LEU A 16 -0.35 11.71 -6.57
C LEU A 16 -0.68 10.31 -6.02
N GLY A 17 0.32 9.51 -5.68
CA GLY A 17 0.17 8.10 -5.27
C GLY A 17 -0.37 7.88 -3.85
N LYS A 18 -0.73 8.93 -3.12
CA LYS A 18 -1.28 8.82 -1.75
C LYS A 18 -2.80 8.67 -1.73
N GLY A 19 -3.51 9.31 -2.65
CA GLY A 19 -4.97 9.43 -2.59
C GLY A 19 -5.70 8.10 -2.79
N LEU A 20 -5.31 7.35 -3.82
CA LEU A 20 -5.95 6.08 -4.17
C LEU A 20 -5.85 5.02 -3.04
N PRO A 21 -4.68 4.72 -2.45
CA PRO A 21 -4.60 3.75 -1.37
C PRO A 21 -5.46 4.14 -0.15
N LEU A 22 -5.49 5.42 0.22
CA LEU A 22 -6.31 5.92 1.32
C LEU A 22 -7.80 5.75 1.03
N ALA A 23 -8.23 6.06 -0.20
CA ALA A 23 -9.63 5.91 -0.61
C ALA A 23 -10.05 4.43 -0.60
N LEU A 24 -9.20 3.53 -1.09
CA LEU A 24 -9.46 2.08 -1.06
C LEU A 24 -9.56 1.58 0.38
N ALA A 25 -8.61 1.93 1.25
CA ALA A 25 -8.65 1.54 2.66
C ALA A 25 -9.93 2.06 3.34
N ALA A 26 -10.33 3.31 3.09
CA ALA A 26 -11.56 3.89 3.63
C ALA A 26 -12.83 3.16 3.14
N GLN A 27 -12.78 2.53 1.96
CA GLN A 27 -13.87 1.72 1.40
C GLN A 27 -13.82 0.24 1.83
N GLY A 28 -12.90 -0.11 2.74
CA GLY A 28 -12.75 -1.45 3.29
C GLY A 28 -11.99 -2.42 2.39
N TYR A 29 -11.15 -1.92 1.48
CA TYR A 29 -10.20 -2.76 0.75
C TYR A 29 -8.94 -2.99 1.58
N ARG A 30 -8.34 -4.17 1.41
CA ARG A 30 -7.18 -4.63 2.18
C ARG A 30 -5.88 -4.13 1.58
N VAL A 31 -5.52 -2.88 1.89
CA VAL A 31 -4.21 -2.31 1.52
C VAL A 31 -3.17 -2.68 2.59
N VAL A 32 -2.15 -3.45 2.22
CA VAL A 32 -1.23 -4.10 3.18
C VAL A 32 0.23 -3.73 3.03
N ALA A 33 0.65 -3.19 1.89
CA ALA A 33 2.06 -2.88 1.66
C ALA A 33 2.24 -1.60 0.84
N ALA A 34 3.33 -0.89 1.09
CA ALA A 34 3.70 0.32 0.39
C ALA A 34 5.21 0.36 0.16
N PHE A 35 5.62 0.69 -1.07
CA PHE A 35 7.01 0.92 -1.42
C PHE A 35 7.17 2.28 -2.11
N SER A 36 8.29 2.94 -1.85
CA SER A 36 8.72 4.14 -2.56
C SER A 36 10.22 4.30 -2.46
N ARG A 37 10.83 4.85 -3.52
CA ARG A 37 12.28 5.18 -3.52
C ARG A 37 12.71 6.04 -2.33
N ARG A 38 11.81 6.88 -1.81
CA ARG A 38 12.00 7.57 -0.53
C ARG A 38 11.21 6.82 0.53
N LEU A 39 11.90 6.24 1.51
CA LEU A 39 11.29 5.44 2.57
C LEU A 39 10.21 6.23 3.34
N ASN A 40 10.44 7.52 3.60
CA ASN A 40 9.50 8.38 4.30
C ASN A 40 8.12 8.47 3.62
N SER A 41 8.05 8.35 2.29
CA SER A 41 6.80 8.32 1.53
C SER A 41 5.99 7.05 1.83
N ALA A 42 6.65 5.89 1.83
CA ALA A 42 6.00 4.61 2.12
C ALA A 42 5.56 4.54 3.59
N GLN A 43 6.43 4.96 4.52
CA GLN A 43 6.11 5.04 5.95
C GLN A 43 4.95 5.99 6.24
N TRP A 44 4.88 7.13 5.53
CA TRP A 44 3.75 8.05 5.65
C TRP A 44 2.42 7.36 5.32
N LEU A 45 2.37 6.49 4.32
CA LEU A 45 1.14 5.77 4.00
C LEU A 45 0.85 4.64 4.98
N ALA A 46 1.87 3.83 5.31
CA ALA A 46 1.77 2.75 6.28
C ALA A 46 1.23 3.23 7.64
N SER A 47 1.68 4.40 8.12
CA SER A 47 1.20 4.99 9.38
C SER A 47 -0.29 5.42 9.38
N ARG A 48 -0.96 5.44 8.21
CA ARG A 48 -2.35 5.92 8.05
C ARG A 48 -3.33 4.82 7.71
N ILE A 49 -2.84 3.66 7.27
CA ILE A 49 -3.66 2.52 6.90
C ILE A 49 -3.35 1.39 7.89
N PRO A 50 -4.29 1.02 8.78
CA PRO A 50 -4.10 -0.11 9.68
C PRO A 50 -3.75 -1.39 8.91
N GLY A 51 -2.66 -2.05 9.30
CA GLY A 51 -2.19 -3.27 8.63
C GLY A 51 -1.35 -3.04 7.37
N CYS A 52 -1.07 -1.79 6.98
CA CYS A 52 -0.15 -1.47 5.89
C CYS A 52 1.29 -1.34 6.39
N ALA A 53 2.22 -2.05 5.77
CA ALA A 53 3.65 -1.99 6.05
C ALA A 53 4.42 -1.23 4.95
N ALA A 54 5.43 -0.46 5.35
CA ALA A 54 6.41 0.07 4.41
C ALA A 54 7.50 -0.98 4.19
N VAL A 55 7.69 -1.40 2.95
CA VAL A 55 8.68 -2.45 2.57
C VAL A 55 9.90 -1.84 1.90
N GLU A 56 11.00 -2.59 1.83
CA GLU A 56 12.30 -2.06 1.42
C GLU A 56 12.52 -2.07 -0.09
N SER A 57 11.78 -2.91 -0.82
CA SER A 57 11.89 -3.00 -2.27
C SER A 57 10.54 -3.17 -2.98
N ALA A 58 10.51 -2.77 -4.26
CA ALA A 58 9.37 -3.02 -5.14
C ALA A 58 9.10 -4.51 -5.35
N GLN A 59 10.14 -5.34 -5.38
CA GLN A 59 10.02 -6.78 -5.60
C GLN A 59 9.40 -7.46 -4.38
N GLU A 60 9.88 -7.15 -3.18
CA GLU A 60 9.29 -7.62 -1.91
C GLU A 60 7.80 -7.28 -1.81
N LEU A 61 7.42 -6.08 -2.26
CA LEU A 61 6.01 -5.69 -2.33
C LEU A 61 5.24 -6.60 -3.30
N ALA A 62 5.73 -6.75 -4.53
CA ALA A 62 5.07 -7.54 -5.56
C ALA A 62 4.94 -9.03 -5.19
N ASP A 63 5.91 -9.58 -4.46
CA ASP A 63 5.91 -10.97 -4.01
C ASP A 63 4.95 -11.23 -2.84
N SER A 64 4.52 -10.18 -2.12
CA SER A 64 3.74 -10.29 -0.88
C SER A 64 2.26 -9.91 -1.03
N VAL A 65 1.84 -9.43 -2.21
CA VAL A 65 0.47 -8.97 -2.46
C VAL A 65 -0.13 -9.59 -3.71
N ASP A 66 -1.45 -9.64 -3.78
CA ASP A 66 -2.18 -10.16 -4.94
C ASP A 66 -2.27 -9.13 -6.08
N LEU A 67 -2.21 -7.83 -5.74
CA LEU A 67 -2.29 -6.72 -6.68
C LEU A 67 -1.36 -5.56 -6.25
N VAL A 68 -0.67 -4.98 -7.23
CA VAL A 68 0.23 -3.82 -7.09
C VAL A 68 -0.39 -2.56 -7.69
#